data_AF-A0A2I1HSD3-F1
#
_entry.id   AF-A0A2I1HSD3-F1
#
_cell.length_a   1.000
_cell.length_b   1.000
_cell.length_c   1.000
_cell.angle_alpha   90.00
_cell.angle_beta   90.00
_cell.angle_gamma   90.00
#
_symmetry.space_group_name_H-M   'P 1'
#
loop_
_entity.id
_entity.type
_entity.pdbx_description
1 polymer ?
#
loop_
_entity_poly.entity_id
_entity_poly.type
_entity_poly.pdbx_seq_one_letter_code
_entity_poly.pdbx_strand_id
1 'polypeptide(L)'
;AAQSAREILLLDDDGLSRYYSQSLVKQYQFKKHPEFAPIDIIATFNSIVNWHFPSDSDIPIQPKQFDMLYIVLHKLMHGLGFTSNWQNWFLTGNKNQILITSKPDVVISDNEVIFDEFKETAFDRHLIFNSNYKNLSPVTVKLNDFANPGTKFKNVTDLIQNFLNSKQVVIAENMNNISTTFNSLSSYPKSCYTERAILETTLIPFQNGQSISHFDQSYINSPDFLMTTIQVPGKTLSDLVRQTGATSPIGPKLQAIMECLGYETKRNLTPYRPKLVYPLSGKS
;
A
#
# COMPACT_ATOMS: atom_id res chain seq x y z
N ALA A 1 -5.11 -12.60 -2.03
CA ALA A 1 -4.40 -11.35 -1.65
C ALA A 1 -2.99 -11.39 -2.23
N ALA A 2 -2.22 -10.30 -2.20
CA ALA A 2 -0.80 -10.36 -2.54
C ALA A 2 0.00 -9.31 -1.78
N GLN A 3 1.27 -9.64 -1.52
CA GLN A 3 2.20 -8.79 -0.78
C GLN A 3 3.63 -9.10 -1.16
N SER A 4 4.54 -8.18 -0.88
CA SER A 4 5.98 -8.45 -0.92
C SER A 4 6.32 -9.53 0.10
N ALA A 5 7.16 -10.50 -0.25
CA ALA A 5 7.56 -11.56 0.70
C ALA A 5 8.49 -11.02 1.80
N ARG A 6 9.17 -9.90 1.54
CA ARG A 6 9.92 -9.12 2.53
C ARG A 6 9.81 -7.64 2.21
N GLU A 7 9.72 -6.82 3.25
CA GLU A 7 9.85 -5.37 3.16
C GLU A 7 11.22 -4.97 3.72
N ILE A 8 11.86 -4.00 3.10
CA ILE A 8 13.16 -3.47 3.50
C ILE A 8 12.98 -2.01 3.91
N LEU A 9 13.48 -1.66 5.09
CA LEU A 9 13.44 -0.29 5.57
C LEU A 9 14.54 0.54 4.91
N LEU A 10 14.15 1.63 4.23
CA LEU A 10 15.05 2.58 3.57
C LEU A 10 14.74 4.01 4.01
N LEU A 11 15.75 4.87 4.04
CA LEU A 11 15.66 6.28 4.38
C LEU A 11 15.42 7.11 3.12
N ASP A 12 14.32 7.83 3.10
CA ASP A 12 13.98 8.77 2.03
C ASP A 12 14.71 10.12 2.16
N ASP A 13 14.69 10.91 1.08
CA ASP A 13 15.25 12.26 1.03
C ASP A 13 14.56 13.28 1.96
N ASP A 14 13.34 12.97 2.43
CA ASP A 14 12.58 13.77 3.39
C ASP A 14 12.89 13.40 4.85
N GLY A 15 13.84 12.48 5.06
CA GLY A 15 14.31 12.07 6.37
C GLY A 15 13.46 11.00 7.05
N LEU A 16 12.39 10.51 6.42
CA LEU A 16 11.56 9.44 6.97
C LEU A 16 12.03 8.07 6.48
N SER A 17 11.97 7.07 7.37
CA SER A 17 12.24 5.68 7.02
C SER A 17 10.94 4.99 6.60
N ARG A 18 10.94 4.36 5.42
CA ARG A 18 9.76 3.70 4.86
C ARG A 18 10.05 2.28 4.40
N TYR A 19 9.00 1.46 4.39
CA TYR A 19 9.05 0.09 3.92
C TYR A 19 8.96 0.03 2.40
N TYR A 20 9.97 -0.57 1.78
CA TYR A 20 10.04 -0.85 0.35
C TYR A 20 9.88 -2.34 0.09
N SER A 21 9.14 -2.72 -0.95
CA SER A 21 9.09 -4.11 -1.41
C SER A 21 10.49 -4.56 -1.83
N GLN A 22 10.89 -5.78 -1.45
CA GLN A 22 12.21 -6.30 -1.82
C GLN A 22 12.40 -6.39 -3.34
N SER A 23 11.32 -6.60 -4.10
CA SER A 23 11.35 -6.63 -5.57
C SER A 23 11.85 -5.31 -6.14
N LEU A 24 11.44 -4.20 -5.53
CA LEU A 24 11.89 -2.86 -5.87
C LEU A 24 13.33 -2.64 -5.39
N VAL A 25 13.65 -3.04 -4.14
CA VAL A 25 14.99 -2.87 -3.57
C VAL A 25 16.08 -3.56 -4.39
N LYS A 26 15.79 -4.73 -4.97
CA LYS A 26 16.70 -5.44 -5.87
C LYS A 26 17.09 -4.63 -7.11
N GLN A 27 16.21 -3.73 -7.60
CA GLN A 27 16.51 -2.85 -8.73
C GLN A 27 17.54 -1.76 -8.39
N TYR A 28 17.71 -1.42 -7.11
CA TYR A 28 18.61 -0.34 -6.71
C TYR A 28 20.09 -0.69 -6.75
N GLN A 29 20.43 -1.98 -6.85
CA GLN A 29 21.82 -2.45 -7.01
C GLN A 29 22.79 -1.87 -5.97
N PHE A 30 22.38 -1.81 -4.70
CA PHE A 30 23.24 -1.33 -3.61
C PHE A 30 24.53 -2.15 -3.49
N LYS A 31 25.68 -1.49 -3.36
CA LYS A 31 26.98 -2.20 -3.19
C LYS A 31 26.98 -3.23 -2.05
N LYS A 32 26.32 -2.90 -0.95
CA LYS A 32 26.01 -3.82 0.16
C LYS A 32 24.51 -4.00 0.17
N HIS A 33 24.06 -5.20 -0.16
CA HIS A 33 22.63 -5.51 -0.19
C HIS A 33 22.13 -5.95 1.19
N PRO A 34 20.87 -5.63 1.54
CA PRO A 34 20.19 -6.27 2.66
C PRO A 34 19.92 -7.74 2.31
N GLU A 35 19.61 -8.54 3.32
CA GLU A 35 19.16 -9.91 3.11
C GLU A 35 17.76 -9.92 2.46
N PHE A 36 17.57 -10.80 1.48
CA PHE A 36 16.30 -10.98 0.76
C PHE A 36 15.67 -12.33 1.07
N ALA A 37 14.36 -12.42 0.93
CA ALA A 37 13.68 -13.71 0.89
C ALA A 37 13.96 -14.43 -0.44
N PRO A 38 13.83 -15.77 -0.50
CA PRO A 38 14.09 -16.54 -1.73
C PRO A 38 13.08 -16.25 -2.85
N ILE A 39 11.90 -15.74 -2.51
CA ILE A 39 10.86 -15.32 -3.45
C ILE A 39 10.54 -13.85 -3.23
N ASP A 40 10.12 -13.13 -4.29
CA ASP A 40 9.85 -11.70 -4.22
C ASP A 40 8.45 -11.37 -3.71
N ILE A 41 7.44 -12.07 -4.23
CA ILE A 41 6.02 -11.77 -4.03
C ILE A 41 5.30 -13.06 -3.64
N ILE A 42 4.40 -12.96 -2.66
CA ILE A 42 3.46 -14.02 -2.30
C ILE A 42 2.07 -13.57 -2.73
N ALA A 43 1.38 -14.40 -3.50
CA ALA A 43 -0.01 -14.17 -3.91
C ALA A 43 -0.87 -15.41 -3.62
N THR A 44 -2.07 -15.17 -3.09
CA THR A 44 -3.06 -16.20 -2.76
C THR A 44 -4.33 -16.00 -3.56
N PHE A 45 -4.79 -17.09 -4.18
CA PHE A 45 -6.00 -17.15 -5.00
C PHE A 45 -6.90 -18.24 -4.44
N ASN A 46 -8.18 -17.92 -4.25
CA ASN A 46 -9.15 -18.86 -3.70
C ASN A 46 -9.68 -19.77 -4.82
N SER A 47 -9.66 -21.09 -4.62
CA SER A 47 -10.19 -22.08 -5.57
C SER A 47 -11.72 -22.09 -5.68
N ILE A 48 -12.44 -21.45 -4.76
CA ILE A 48 -13.91 -21.32 -4.78
C ILE A 48 -14.37 -20.33 -5.88
N VAL A 49 -13.51 -19.39 -6.26
CA VAL A 49 -13.86 -18.42 -7.30
C VAL A 49 -13.96 -19.12 -8.64
N ASN A 50 -15.00 -18.78 -9.41
CA ASN A 50 -15.20 -19.30 -10.75
C ASN A 50 -14.23 -18.63 -11.73
N TRP A 51 -13.06 -19.21 -11.90
CA TRP A 51 -12.00 -18.65 -12.74
C TRP A 51 -12.23 -18.94 -14.22
N HIS A 52 -11.82 -17.99 -15.06
CA HIS A 52 -11.54 -18.19 -16.46
C HIS A 52 -10.03 -18.04 -16.67
N PHE A 53 -9.38 -19.07 -17.21
CA PHE A 53 -7.94 -19.10 -17.39
C PHE A 53 -7.56 -18.71 -18.82
N PRO A 54 -6.37 -18.12 -19.04
CA PRO A 54 -5.87 -17.83 -20.39
C PRO A 54 -5.78 -19.05 -21.31
N SER A 55 -5.65 -20.26 -20.74
CA SER A 55 -5.68 -21.52 -21.47
C SER A 55 -7.06 -21.90 -22.02
N ASP A 56 -8.12 -21.25 -21.53
CA ASP A 56 -9.50 -21.48 -21.97
C ASP A 56 -9.83 -20.63 -23.21
N SER A 57 -8.84 -20.33 -24.06
CA SER A 57 -8.93 -19.31 -25.13
C SER A 57 -10.07 -19.55 -26.13
N ASP A 58 -10.51 -20.80 -26.29
CA ASP A 58 -11.59 -21.19 -27.21
C ASP A 58 -12.98 -21.11 -26.56
N ILE A 59 -13.06 -20.84 -25.25
CA ILE A 59 -14.31 -20.78 -24.49
C ILE A 59 -14.53 -19.33 -24.04
N PRO A 60 -15.60 -18.66 -24.51
CA PRO A 60 -15.91 -17.32 -24.05
C PRO A 60 -16.12 -17.26 -22.53
N ILE A 61 -15.52 -16.26 -21.89
CA ILE A 61 -15.72 -16.00 -20.46
C ILE A 61 -17.21 -15.80 -20.14
N GLN A 62 -17.69 -16.51 -19.12
CA GLN A 62 -19.10 -16.47 -18.70
C GLN A 62 -19.39 -15.28 -17.77
N PRO A 63 -20.65 -14.78 -17.70
CA PRO A 63 -20.98 -13.58 -16.92
C PRO A 63 -20.62 -13.60 -15.43
N LYS A 64 -20.42 -14.78 -14.84
CA LYS A 64 -20.04 -14.97 -13.43
C LYS A 64 -18.59 -15.43 -13.24
N GLN A 65 -17.83 -15.58 -14.31
CA GLN A 65 -16.41 -15.92 -14.24
C GLN A 65 -15.57 -14.68 -14.05
N PHE A 66 -14.44 -14.84 -13.35
CA PHE A 66 -13.41 -13.81 -13.22
C PHE A 66 -12.19 -14.22 -14.02
N ASP A 67 -11.64 -13.28 -14.78
CA ASP A 67 -10.43 -13.50 -15.56
C ASP A 67 -9.21 -13.64 -14.65
N MET A 68 -8.56 -14.81 -14.67
CA MET A 68 -7.43 -15.10 -13.78
C MET A 68 -6.22 -14.21 -14.08
N LEU A 69 -5.95 -13.89 -15.35
CA LEU A 69 -4.82 -13.04 -15.73
C LEU A 69 -4.99 -11.61 -15.21
N TYR A 70 -6.21 -11.07 -15.31
CA TYR A 70 -6.57 -9.78 -14.73
C TYR A 70 -6.31 -9.75 -13.22
N ILE A 71 -6.76 -10.76 -12.48
CA ILE A 71 -6.55 -10.83 -11.03
C ILE A 71 -5.06 -11.03 -10.70
N VAL A 72 -4.34 -11.89 -11.41
CA VAL A 72 -2.89 -12.08 -11.21
C VAL A 72 -2.14 -10.77 -11.41
N LEU A 73 -2.44 -10.02 -12.48
CA LEU A 73 -1.78 -8.75 -12.75
C LEU A 73 -2.08 -7.71 -11.67
N HIS A 74 -3.36 -7.57 -11.28
CA HIS A 74 -3.76 -6.70 -10.17
C HIS A 74 -3.02 -7.05 -8.87
N LYS A 75 -2.92 -8.35 -8.55
CA LYS A 75 -2.21 -8.82 -7.35
C LYS A 75 -0.69 -8.65 -7.45
N LEU A 76 -0.12 -8.76 -8.64
CA LEU A 76 1.29 -8.45 -8.89
C LEU A 76 1.60 -6.99 -8.53
N MET A 77 0.73 -6.04 -8.88
CA MET A 77 0.94 -4.62 -8.55
C MET A 77 1.04 -4.36 -7.04
N HIS A 78 0.20 -5.02 -6.23
CA HIS A 78 0.34 -4.95 -4.77
C HIS A 78 1.67 -5.55 -4.29
N GLY A 79 2.05 -6.73 -4.82
CA GLY A 79 3.33 -7.35 -4.49
C GLY A 79 4.54 -6.48 -4.84
N LEU A 80 4.43 -5.71 -5.93
CA LEU A 80 5.45 -4.75 -6.35
C LEU A 80 5.48 -3.49 -5.46
N GLY A 81 4.50 -3.26 -4.59
CA GLY A 81 4.52 -2.17 -3.61
C GLY A 81 3.44 -1.10 -3.80
N PHE A 82 2.45 -1.31 -4.68
CA PHE A 82 1.22 -0.51 -4.67
C PHE A 82 0.34 -0.93 -3.48
N THR A 83 0.67 -0.47 -2.29
CA THR A 83 -0.05 -0.80 -1.06
C THR A 83 0.21 0.27 0.00
N SER A 84 -0.77 0.53 0.85
CA SER A 84 -0.67 1.51 1.93
C SER A 84 -0.54 0.83 3.29
N ASN A 85 0.31 1.39 4.16
CA ASN A 85 0.36 1.01 5.57
C ASN A 85 -0.69 1.73 6.42
N TRP A 86 -1.51 2.61 5.86
CA TRP A 86 -2.64 3.20 6.58
C TRP A 86 -3.76 2.16 6.75
N GLN A 87 -3.86 1.57 7.95
CA GLN A 87 -4.81 0.49 8.24
C GLN A 87 -5.31 0.57 9.69
N ASN A 88 -6.35 -0.21 10.00
CA ASN A 88 -6.81 -0.42 11.36
C ASN A 88 -5.91 -1.44 12.09
N TRP A 89 -4.72 -0.99 12.51
CA TRP A 89 -3.72 -1.85 13.19
C TRP A 89 -4.09 -2.16 14.65
N PHE A 90 -4.78 -1.23 15.32
CA PHE A 90 -5.19 -1.40 16.70
C PHE A 90 -6.63 -1.92 16.78
N LEU A 91 -6.76 -3.25 16.82
CA LEU A 91 -8.04 -3.90 17.06
C LEU A 91 -8.45 -3.72 18.53
N THR A 92 -9.45 -2.87 18.76
CA THR A 92 -9.97 -2.59 20.10
C THR A 92 -11.08 -3.59 20.47
N GLY A 93 -11.44 -3.65 21.75
CA GLY A 93 -12.62 -4.40 22.19
C GLY A 93 -13.95 -3.85 21.64
N ASN A 94 -13.96 -2.59 21.17
CA ASN A 94 -15.11 -1.97 20.53
C ASN A 94 -15.01 -2.11 19.00
N LYS A 95 -15.79 -3.03 18.42
CA LYS A 95 -15.80 -3.28 16.97
C LYS A 95 -16.18 -2.08 16.11
N ASN A 96 -16.81 -1.05 16.70
CA ASN A 96 -17.18 0.18 16.01
C ASN A 96 -16.09 1.26 16.07
N GLN A 97 -15.07 1.09 16.92
CA GLN A 97 -13.93 2.00 16.99
C GLN A 97 -12.85 1.54 16.01
N ILE A 98 -12.76 2.25 14.88
CA ILE A 98 -11.76 2.02 13.84
C ILE A 98 -10.72 3.13 13.93
N LEU A 99 -9.45 2.74 14.11
CA LEU A 99 -8.33 3.65 14.32
C LEU A 99 -7.34 3.47 13.18
N ILE A 100 -7.35 4.40 12.22
CA ILE A 100 -6.49 4.30 11.05
C ILE A 100 -5.15 4.98 11.33
N THR A 101 -4.09 4.20 11.37
CA THR A 101 -2.71 4.65 11.55
C THR A 101 -1.83 4.09 10.43
N SER A 102 -0.66 4.67 10.20
CA SER A 102 0.45 3.94 9.57
C SER A 102 0.88 2.74 10.45
N LYS A 103 1.75 1.87 9.95
CA LYS A 103 2.07 0.59 10.60
C LYS A 103 2.91 0.82 11.86
N PRO A 104 2.45 0.41 13.07
CA PRO A 104 3.30 0.47 14.26
C PRO A 104 4.45 -0.53 14.10
N ASP A 105 5.68 -0.04 14.12
CA ASP A 105 6.86 -0.88 14.15
C ASP A 105 7.14 -1.29 15.59
N VAL A 106 7.07 -2.61 15.83
CA VAL A 106 7.17 -3.18 17.17
C VAL A 106 8.04 -4.43 17.14
N VAL A 107 8.88 -4.57 18.17
CA VAL A 107 9.57 -5.82 18.47
C VAL A 107 8.78 -6.52 19.57
N ILE A 108 8.26 -7.71 19.26
CA ILE A 108 7.51 -8.53 20.20
C ILE A 108 8.46 -9.59 20.77
N SER A 109 8.56 -9.63 22.09
CA SER A 109 9.24 -10.68 22.86
C SER A 109 8.26 -11.31 23.85
N ASP A 110 8.65 -12.42 24.49
CA ASP A 110 7.77 -13.19 25.38
C ASP A 110 7.16 -12.36 26.52
N ASN A 111 7.86 -11.31 26.98
CA ASN A 111 7.48 -10.54 28.17
C ASN A 111 7.23 -9.04 27.91
N GLU A 112 7.53 -8.54 26.70
CA GLU A 112 7.39 -7.12 26.38
C GLU A 112 7.18 -6.87 24.88
N VAL A 113 6.50 -5.77 24.59
CA VAL A 113 6.40 -5.17 23.25
C VAL A 113 7.18 -3.86 23.27
N ILE A 114 8.19 -3.76 22.42
CA ILE A 114 9.01 -2.56 22.28
C ILE A 114 8.51 -1.80 21.05
N PHE A 115 7.97 -0.62 21.26
CA PHE A 115 7.55 0.29 20.19
C PHE A 115 8.74 1.10 19.68
N ASP A 116 8.89 1.18 18.37
CA ASP A 116 9.86 2.05 17.70
C ASP A 116 9.17 3.32 17.20
N GLU A 117 8.43 3.20 16.09
CA GLU A 117 7.65 4.30 15.51
C GLU A 117 6.57 3.76 14.57
N PHE A 118 5.62 4.60 14.18
CA PHE A 118 4.73 4.33 13.05
C PHE A 118 5.46 4.58 11.73
N LYS A 119 5.38 3.61 10.82
CA LYS A 119 6.11 3.59 9.54
C LYS A 119 5.20 3.46 8.34
N GLU A 120 5.54 4.23 7.33
CA GLU A 120 4.91 4.26 6.02
C GLU A 120 5.51 3.22 5.06
N THR A 121 4.77 2.87 4.01
CA THR A 121 5.35 2.25 2.81
C THR A 121 5.92 3.33 1.88
N ALA A 122 6.78 2.94 0.94
CA ALA A 122 7.23 3.82 -0.14
C ALA A 122 6.07 4.50 -0.89
N PHE A 123 4.93 3.82 -1.04
CA PHE A 123 3.74 4.37 -1.68
C PHE A 123 3.07 5.49 -0.86
N ASP A 124 3.07 5.36 0.46
CA ASP A 124 2.43 6.33 1.35
C ASP A 124 3.08 7.72 1.27
N ARG A 125 4.37 7.80 0.89
CA ARG A 125 5.08 9.06 0.64
C ARG A 125 4.38 9.94 -0.39
N HIS A 126 3.66 9.33 -1.33
CA HIS A 126 3.00 10.03 -2.42
C HIS A 126 1.55 10.43 -2.10
N LEU A 127 1.07 10.15 -0.89
CA LEU A 127 -0.31 10.44 -0.50
C LEU A 127 -0.48 11.92 -0.14
N ILE A 128 -1.57 12.50 -0.63
CA ILE A 128 -1.97 13.87 -0.35
C ILE A 128 -3.43 13.94 0.07
N PHE A 129 -3.77 14.97 0.85
CA PHE A 129 -5.16 15.36 1.07
C PHE A 129 -5.70 16.13 -0.13
N ASN A 130 -6.90 15.79 -0.60
CA ASN A 130 -7.52 16.50 -1.71
C ASN A 130 -8.07 17.87 -1.31
N SER A 131 -8.35 18.09 -0.02
CA SER A 131 -8.89 19.36 0.49
C SER A 131 -7.88 20.51 0.46
N ASN A 132 -6.58 20.21 0.59
CA ASN A 132 -5.54 21.23 0.70
C ASN A 132 -4.23 20.89 -0.02
N TYR A 133 -4.16 19.75 -0.71
CA TYR A 133 -3.01 19.27 -1.48
C TYR A 133 -1.71 19.11 -0.67
N LYS A 134 -1.80 19.02 0.66
CA LYS A 134 -0.65 18.74 1.52
C LYS A 134 -0.39 17.24 1.58
N ASN A 135 0.90 16.88 1.70
CA ASN A 135 1.35 15.51 1.92
C ASN A 135 0.75 14.93 3.20
N LEU A 136 0.52 13.61 3.19
CA LEU A 136 -0.01 12.86 4.32
C LEU A 136 1.07 12.54 5.36
N SER A 137 2.34 12.40 4.97
CA SER A 137 3.43 11.99 5.89
C SER A 137 3.60 12.82 7.17
N PRO A 138 3.34 14.14 7.20
CA PRO A 138 3.31 14.90 8.45
C PRO A 138 2.30 14.37 9.49
N VAL A 139 1.29 13.60 9.09
CA VAL A 139 0.37 12.93 10.02
C VAL A 139 1.04 11.73 10.68
N THR A 140 1.81 10.93 9.95
CA THR A 140 2.64 9.86 10.54
C THR A 140 3.63 10.43 11.56
N VAL A 141 4.27 11.55 11.24
CA VAL A 141 5.17 12.22 12.19
C VAL A 141 4.45 12.60 13.49
N LYS A 142 3.21 13.10 13.40
CA LYS A 142 2.40 13.41 14.60
C LYS A 142 1.91 12.18 15.34
N LEU A 143 1.70 11.05 14.66
CA LEU A 143 1.42 9.77 15.32
C LEU A 143 2.63 9.32 16.14
N ASN A 144 3.86 9.60 15.70
CA ASN A 144 5.09 9.26 16.43
C ASN A 144 5.30 10.07 17.71
N ASP A 145 4.55 11.15 17.94
CA ASP A 145 4.49 11.83 19.24
C ASP A 145 3.79 10.98 20.34
N PHE A 146 3.24 9.81 19.99
CA PHE A 146 2.61 8.87 20.93
C PHE A 146 3.60 8.36 22.00
N ALA A 147 4.78 7.89 21.56
CA ALA A 147 5.78 7.29 22.41
C ALA A 147 7.16 7.41 21.76
N ASN A 148 8.22 7.54 22.57
CA ASN A 148 9.58 7.57 22.06
C ASN A 148 10.00 6.18 21.53
N PRO A 149 10.87 6.11 20.52
CA PRO A 149 11.51 4.87 20.11
C PRO A 149 12.14 4.11 21.28
N GLY A 150 11.89 2.80 21.35
CA GLY A 150 12.33 1.92 22.42
C GLY A 150 11.41 1.89 23.65
N THR A 151 10.25 2.56 23.62
CA THR A 151 9.27 2.50 24.71
C THR A 151 8.74 1.08 24.88
N LYS A 152 8.75 0.58 26.12
CA LYS A 152 8.35 -0.78 26.46
C LYS A 152 6.93 -0.82 27.00
N PHE A 153 6.13 -1.72 26.46
CA PHE A 153 4.79 -2.06 26.94
C PHE A 153 4.78 -3.52 27.40
N LYS A 154 3.93 -3.85 28.37
CA LYS A 154 3.88 -5.21 28.95
C LYS A 154 3.47 -6.26 27.92
N ASN A 155 2.59 -5.90 27.00
CA ASN A 155 2.08 -6.73 25.92
C ASN A 155 1.34 -5.86 24.89
N VAL A 156 0.81 -6.47 23.83
CA VAL A 156 0.07 -5.77 22.78
C VAL A 156 -1.19 -5.08 23.32
N THR A 157 -1.88 -5.67 24.31
CA THR A 157 -3.05 -5.05 24.94
C THR A 157 -2.66 -3.77 25.68
N ASP A 158 -1.55 -3.79 26.43
CA ASP A 158 -1.02 -2.62 27.13
C ASP A 158 -0.63 -1.50 26.14
N LEU A 159 0.03 -1.84 25.03
CA LEU A 159 0.32 -0.89 23.93
C LEU A 159 -0.98 -0.24 23.41
N ILE A 160 -1.99 -1.04 23.07
CA ILE A 160 -3.28 -0.54 22.56
C ILE A 160 -3.96 0.37 23.59
N GLN A 161 -4.01 -0.02 24.86
CA GLN A 161 -4.63 0.79 25.91
C GLN A 161 -3.90 2.12 26.12
N ASN A 162 -2.56 2.11 26.09
CA ASN A 162 -1.80 3.35 26.15
C ASN A 162 -2.04 4.23 24.93
N PHE A 163 -2.15 3.65 23.72
CA PHE A 163 -2.50 4.40 22.50
C PHE A 163 -3.89 5.02 22.59
N LEU A 164 -4.89 4.27 23.07
CA LEU A 164 -6.25 4.77 23.28
C LEU A 164 -6.33 5.93 24.28
N ASN A 165 -5.45 5.93 25.29
CA ASN A 165 -5.37 6.99 26.29
C ASN A 165 -4.48 8.18 25.84
N SER A 166 -3.85 8.08 24.68
CA SER A 166 -2.97 9.13 24.15
C SER A 166 -3.75 10.21 23.40
N LYS A 167 -3.09 11.33 23.08
CA LYS A 167 -3.68 12.37 22.21
C LYS A 167 -3.77 11.93 20.74
N GLN A 168 -2.99 10.93 20.35
CA GLN A 168 -2.88 10.44 18.98
C GLN A 168 -4.09 9.59 18.55
N VAL A 169 -4.90 9.11 19.50
CA VAL A 169 -6.16 8.41 19.18
C VAL A 169 -7.08 9.28 18.31
N VAL A 170 -7.16 10.59 18.58
CA VAL A 170 -7.98 11.54 17.82
C VAL A 170 -7.46 11.69 16.38
N ILE A 171 -6.14 11.57 16.17
CA ILE A 171 -5.54 11.58 14.83
C ILE A 171 -5.99 10.33 14.06
N ALA A 172 -5.97 9.16 14.71
CA ALA A 172 -6.38 7.90 14.10
C ALA A 172 -7.89 7.84 13.78
N GLU A 173 -8.73 8.41 14.65
CA GLU A 173 -10.17 8.56 14.42
C GLU A 173 -10.46 9.52 13.26
N ASN A 174 -9.75 10.65 13.20
CA ASN A 174 -9.87 11.59 12.08
C ASN A 174 -9.39 10.95 10.76
N MET A 175 -8.31 10.17 10.80
CA MET A 175 -7.85 9.42 9.64
C MET A 175 -8.86 8.35 9.20
N ASN A 176 -9.59 7.71 10.12
CA ASN A 176 -10.72 6.86 9.73
C ASN A 176 -11.76 7.65 8.91
N ASN A 177 -12.21 8.80 9.43
CA ASN A 177 -13.19 9.64 8.72
C ASN A 177 -12.70 10.06 7.32
N ILE A 178 -11.43 10.46 7.21
CA ILE A 178 -10.82 10.83 5.93
C ILE A 178 -10.81 9.61 5.00
N SER A 179 -10.37 8.47 5.48
CA SER A 179 -10.23 7.23 4.70
C SER A 179 -11.57 6.60 4.28
N THR A 180 -12.68 7.11 4.80
CA THR A 180 -14.05 6.70 4.45
C THR A 180 -14.90 7.86 3.94
N THR A 181 -14.29 8.99 3.55
CA THR A 181 -14.95 10.11 2.86
C THR A 181 -14.57 10.13 1.40
N PHE A 182 -15.55 10.17 0.49
CA PHE A 182 -15.32 10.23 -0.96
C PHE A 182 -14.35 11.35 -1.36
N ASN A 183 -13.41 11.03 -2.25
CA ASN A 183 -12.45 11.97 -2.85
C ASN A 183 -11.67 12.76 -1.79
N SER A 184 -11.29 12.13 -0.68
CA SER A 184 -10.52 12.77 0.40
C SER A 184 -9.01 12.66 0.21
N LEU A 185 -8.54 11.57 -0.42
CA LEU A 185 -7.13 11.26 -0.64
C LEU A 185 -6.82 11.00 -2.11
N SER A 186 -5.60 11.32 -2.51
CA SER A 186 -5.03 10.91 -3.80
C SER A 186 -3.58 10.48 -3.63
N SER A 187 -3.08 9.65 -4.54
CA SER A 187 -1.65 9.55 -4.80
C SER A 187 -1.25 10.64 -5.80
N TYR A 188 -0.23 11.42 -5.47
CA TYR A 188 0.29 12.48 -6.33
C TYR A 188 1.81 12.52 -6.31
N PRO A 189 2.47 11.70 -7.14
CA PRO A 189 3.92 11.66 -7.20
C PRO A 189 4.45 12.79 -8.09
N LYS A 190 4.36 14.03 -7.59
CA LYS A 190 4.67 15.29 -8.30
C LYS A 190 6.04 15.28 -9.00
N SER A 191 7.01 14.53 -8.49
CA SER A 191 8.36 14.39 -9.06
C SER A 191 8.40 13.70 -10.43
N CYS A 192 7.32 13.04 -10.87
CA CYS A 192 7.29 12.29 -12.13
C CYS A 192 6.29 12.81 -13.17
N TYR A 193 5.86 14.08 -13.08
CA TYR A 193 5.04 14.74 -14.11
C TYR A 193 3.67 14.07 -14.39
N THR A 194 2.94 13.72 -13.34
CA THR A 194 1.69 12.95 -13.44
C THR A 194 0.55 13.74 -12.83
N GLU A 195 -0.66 13.59 -13.37
CA GLU A 195 -1.86 13.97 -12.63
C GLU A 195 -2.01 13.09 -11.38
N ARG A 196 -2.71 13.61 -10.36
CA ARG A 196 -3.09 12.81 -9.19
C ARG A 196 -4.01 11.64 -9.59
N ALA A 197 -3.93 10.56 -8.83
CA ALA A 197 -4.82 9.41 -8.88
C ALA A 197 -5.68 9.40 -7.61
N ILE A 198 -7.00 9.52 -7.76
CA ILE A 198 -7.93 9.49 -6.62
C ILE A 198 -7.97 8.08 -6.05
N LEU A 199 -7.89 7.95 -4.74
CA LEU A 199 -7.87 6.66 -4.07
C LEU A 199 -9.26 6.28 -3.55
N GLU A 200 -9.48 4.98 -3.39
CA GLU A 200 -10.71 4.43 -2.81
C GLU A 200 -10.84 4.85 -1.34
N THR A 201 -11.76 5.77 -1.07
CA THR A 201 -12.06 6.28 0.28
C THR A 201 -13.56 6.28 0.56
N THR A 202 -14.35 5.42 -0.08
CA THR A 202 -15.82 5.35 0.07
C THR A 202 -16.30 4.13 0.86
N LEU A 203 -15.43 3.13 1.09
CA LEU A 203 -15.79 1.92 1.81
C LEU A 203 -16.07 2.22 3.30
N ILE A 204 -17.31 1.94 3.74
CA ILE A 204 -17.76 2.10 5.13
C ILE A 204 -18.30 0.75 5.63
N PRO A 205 -17.74 0.16 6.71
CA PRO A 205 -16.53 0.61 7.42
C PRO A 205 -15.26 0.49 6.56
N PHE A 206 -14.18 1.16 6.97
CA PHE A 206 -12.86 1.03 6.35
C PHE A 206 -12.46 -0.44 6.20
N GLN A 207 -11.88 -0.80 5.06
CA GLN A 207 -11.49 -2.16 4.74
C GLN A 207 -9.97 -2.25 4.60
N ASN A 208 -9.30 -2.93 5.55
CA ASN A 208 -7.84 -3.13 5.52
C ASN A 208 -7.40 -3.77 4.19
N GLY A 209 -6.37 -3.18 3.56
CA GLY A 209 -5.84 -3.62 2.28
C GLY A 209 -6.71 -3.29 1.06
N GLN A 210 -7.87 -2.65 1.25
CA GLN A 210 -8.74 -2.18 0.16
C GLN A 210 -8.76 -0.66 0.11
N SER A 211 -9.30 -0.02 1.15
CA SER A 211 -9.33 1.44 1.32
C SER A 211 -7.91 2.01 1.22
N ILE A 212 -7.73 3.11 0.48
CA ILE A 212 -6.45 3.80 0.20
C ILE A 212 -5.44 3.00 -0.64
N SER A 213 -5.51 1.66 -0.61
CA SER A 213 -4.64 0.77 -1.39
C SER A 213 -5.17 0.46 -2.80
N HIS A 214 -6.21 1.16 -3.24
CA HIS A 214 -6.84 1.05 -4.55
C HIS A 214 -7.18 2.42 -5.10
N PHE A 215 -7.33 2.50 -6.41
CA PHE A 215 -7.94 3.64 -7.07
C PHE A 215 -9.44 3.69 -6.81
N ASP A 216 -9.98 4.90 -6.81
CA ASP A 216 -11.41 5.15 -6.70
C ASP A 216 -12.20 4.39 -7.79
N GLN A 217 -13.39 3.92 -7.44
CA GLN A 217 -14.18 3.09 -8.34
C GLN A 217 -14.60 3.79 -9.65
N SER A 218 -14.55 5.12 -9.71
CA SER A 218 -14.78 5.88 -10.96
C SER A 218 -13.80 5.52 -12.09
N TYR A 219 -12.63 4.95 -11.77
CA TYR A 219 -11.64 4.52 -12.78
C TYR A 219 -11.99 3.21 -13.49
N ILE A 220 -13.05 2.49 -13.11
CA ILE A 220 -13.38 1.16 -13.68
C ILE A 220 -13.60 1.15 -15.19
N ASN A 221 -14.08 2.26 -15.74
CA ASN A 221 -14.30 2.45 -17.18
C ASN A 221 -13.23 3.35 -17.82
N SER A 222 -12.08 3.50 -17.17
CA SER A 222 -10.95 4.32 -17.63
C SER A 222 -9.72 3.44 -17.91
N PRO A 223 -8.70 3.96 -18.60
CA PRO A 223 -7.43 3.24 -18.77
C PRO A 223 -6.74 2.81 -17.46
N ASP A 224 -7.07 3.41 -16.32
CA ASP A 224 -6.52 3.08 -14.99
C ASP A 224 -7.44 2.12 -14.20
N PHE A 225 -8.24 1.28 -14.86
CA PHE A 225 -9.17 0.34 -14.21
C PHE A 225 -8.50 -0.70 -13.29
N LEU A 226 -7.25 -1.07 -13.58
CA LEU A 226 -6.59 -2.26 -13.03
C LEU A 226 -6.55 -2.29 -11.49
N MET A 227 -6.37 -1.13 -10.85
CA MET A 227 -6.26 -1.04 -9.38
C MET A 227 -7.53 -0.54 -8.70
N THR A 228 -8.70 -0.65 -9.34
CA THR A 228 -9.99 -0.45 -8.65
C THR A 228 -10.32 -1.65 -7.75
N THR A 229 -11.21 -1.45 -6.77
CA THR A 229 -11.56 -2.50 -5.80
C THR A 229 -12.51 -3.55 -6.39
N ILE A 230 -13.45 -3.14 -7.24
CA ILE A 230 -14.43 -4.04 -7.84
C ILE A 230 -13.85 -4.67 -9.11
N GLN A 231 -13.76 -5.99 -9.08
CA GLN A 231 -13.40 -6.79 -10.24
C GLN A 231 -14.60 -6.99 -11.17
N VAL A 232 -14.39 -6.92 -12.48
CA VAL A 232 -15.45 -7.00 -13.49
C VAL A 232 -15.64 -8.45 -13.94
N PRO A 233 -16.70 -9.15 -13.51
CA PRO A 233 -16.96 -10.51 -13.96
C PRO A 233 -17.44 -10.53 -15.43
N GLY A 234 -17.22 -11.65 -16.12
CA GLY A 234 -17.65 -11.83 -17.51
C GLY A 234 -16.87 -11.00 -18.54
N LYS A 235 -15.70 -10.48 -18.16
CA LYS A 235 -14.81 -9.73 -19.05
C LYS A 235 -13.39 -10.26 -18.89
N THR A 236 -12.73 -10.52 -20.02
CA THR A 236 -11.30 -10.82 -20.03
C THR A 236 -10.49 -9.54 -19.81
N LEU A 237 -9.22 -9.66 -19.43
CA LEU A 237 -8.33 -8.49 -19.37
C LEU A 237 -8.30 -7.72 -20.70
N SER A 238 -8.29 -8.44 -21.82
CA SER A 238 -8.30 -7.85 -23.16
C SER A 238 -9.60 -7.11 -23.48
N ASP A 239 -10.75 -7.59 -22.98
CA ASP A 239 -12.02 -6.87 -23.12
C ASP A 239 -11.99 -5.53 -22.36
N LEU A 240 -11.44 -5.53 -21.15
CA LEU A 240 -11.33 -4.31 -20.33
C LEU A 240 -10.39 -3.28 -20.97
N VAL A 241 -9.23 -3.72 -21.48
CA VAL A 241 -8.31 -2.85 -22.23
C VAL A 241 -9.00 -2.23 -23.45
N ARG A 242 -9.71 -3.05 -24.24
CA ARG A 242 -10.41 -2.56 -25.43
C ARG A 242 -11.56 -1.61 -25.09
N GLN A 243 -12.36 -1.94 -24.07
CA GLN A 243 -13.52 -1.14 -23.66
C GLN A 243 -13.13 0.25 -23.13
N THR A 244 -12.00 0.33 -22.43
CA THR A 244 -11.50 1.58 -21.85
C THR A 244 -10.68 2.43 -22.83
N GLY A 245 -10.43 1.91 -24.05
CA GLY A 245 -9.57 2.56 -25.04
C GLY A 245 -8.09 2.59 -24.64
N ALA A 246 -7.68 1.78 -23.66
CA ALA A 246 -6.31 1.69 -23.21
C ALA A 246 -5.43 0.93 -24.22
N THR A 247 -4.14 1.24 -24.24
CA THR A 247 -3.15 0.52 -25.04
C THR A 247 -2.47 -0.63 -24.29
N SER A 248 -2.69 -0.71 -22.97
CA SER A 248 -2.08 -1.65 -22.04
C SER A 248 -3.00 -1.82 -20.82
N PRO A 249 -2.98 -2.98 -20.12
CA PRO A 249 -3.70 -3.14 -18.86
C PRO A 249 -3.14 -2.32 -17.70
N ILE A 250 -1.88 -1.88 -17.78
CA ILE A 250 -1.29 -0.95 -16.82
C ILE A 250 -1.54 0.46 -17.35
N GLY A 251 -2.47 1.17 -16.71
CA GLY A 251 -2.86 2.53 -17.06
C GLY A 251 -1.76 3.57 -16.78
N PRO A 252 -1.89 4.78 -17.35
CA PRO A 252 -0.87 5.82 -17.26
C PRO A 252 -0.63 6.30 -15.82
N LYS A 253 -1.66 6.42 -14.98
CA LYS A 253 -1.50 6.86 -13.57
C LYS A 253 -0.83 5.76 -12.74
N LEU A 254 -1.22 4.51 -12.95
CA LEU A 254 -0.57 3.39 -12.27
C LEU A 254 0.90 3.26 -12.65
N GLN A 255 1.22 3.32 -13.94
CA GLN A 255 2.61 3.25 -14.42
C GLN A 255 3.45 4.39 -13.83
N ALA A 256 2.89 5.60 -13.84
CA ALA A 256 3.48 6.78 -13.21
C ALA A 256 3.84 6.54 -11.73
N ILE A 257 2.90 6.05 -10.94
CA ILE A 257 3.13 5.77 -9.52
C ILE A 257 4.26 4.75 -9.36
N MET A 258 4.28 3.66 -10.12
CA MET A 258 5.36 2.67 -10.05
C MET A 258 6.73 3.23 -10.43
N GLU A 259 6.78 4.09 -11.46
CA GLU A 259 7.99 4.81 -11.86
C GLU A 259 8.52 5.67 -10.71
N CYS A 260 7.64 6.28 -9.91
CA CYS A 260 8.01 7.13 -8.78
C CYS A 260 8.39 6.38 -7.51
N LEU A 261 7.79 5.22 -7.26
CA LEU A 261 8.25 4.31 -6.21
C LEU A 261 9.72 3.94 -6.45
N GLY A 262 10.09 3.76 -7.71
CA GLY A 262 11.47 3.62 -8.13
C GLY A 262 11.70 2.53 -9.19
N TYR A 263 10.64 2.01 -9.81
CA TYR A 263 10.78 1.03 -10.89
C TYR A 263 11.29 1.71 -12.16
N GLU A 264 12.35 1.14 -12.73
CA GLU A 264 12.90 1.62 -14.00
C GLU A 264 11.97 1.25 -15.16
N THR A 265 11.72 2.20 -16.05
CA THR A 265 10.97 1.97 -17.29
C THR A 265 11.64 2.70 -18.44
N LYS A 266 11.17 2.46 -19.67
CA LYS A 266 11.62 3.22 -20.85
C LYS A 266 11.40 4.74 -20.72
N ARG A 267 10.49 5.19 -19.85
CA ARG A 267 10.19 6.62 -19.62
C ARG A 267 10.92 7.18 -18.41
N ASN A 268 11.39 6.32 -17.50
CA ASN A 268 12.13 6.70 -16.30
C ASN A 268 13.33 5.75 -16.11
N LEU A 269 14.43 6.04 -16.81
CA LEU A 269 15.66 5.23 -16.77
C LEU A 269 16.48 5.44 -15.50
N THR A 270 16.24 6.54 -14.78
CA THR A 270 16.97 6.89 -13.55
C THR A 270 15.97 7.18 -12.43
N PRO A 271 15.24 6.14 -11.96
CA PRO A 271 14.24 6.33 -10.93
C PRO A 271 14.86 6.79 -9.61
N TYR A 272 14.01 7.36 -8.75
CA TYR A 272 14.39 7.71 -7.38
C TYR A 272 14.91 6.48 -6.62
N ARG A 273 15.96 6.68 -5.82
CA ARG A 273 16.59 5.63 -5.00
C ARG A 273 16.79 6.14 -3.57
N PRO A 274 16.10 5.57 -2.57
CA PRO A 274 16.32 5.88 -1.17
C PRO A 274 17.65 5.27 -0.69
N LYS A 275 18.08 5.63 0.53
CA LYS A 275 19.31 5.12 1.14
C LYS A 275 19.01 3.93 2.06
N LEU A 276 19.92 2.98 2.16
CA LEU A 276 19.81 1.94 3.19
C LEU A 276 19.85 2.55 4.58
N VAL A 277 18.90 2.15 5.44
CA VAL A 277 19.03 2.37 6.88
C VAL A 277 20.06 1.37 7.37
N TYR A 278 21.31 1.80 7.51
CA TYR A 278 22.28 1.01 8.24
C TYR A 278 21.87 1.04 9.71
N PRO A 279 21.93 -0.09 10.44
CA PRO A 279 21.80 0.00 11.88
C PRO A 279 22.86 0.98 12.41
N LEU A 280 22.46 1.85 13.33
CA LEU A 280 23.38 2.34 14.35
C LEU A 280 23.98 1.07 14.98
N SER A 281 25.20 0.74 14.60
CA SER A 281 26.02 -0.38 15.07
C SER A 281 25.42 -1.17 16.26
N GLY A 282 24.62 -2.20 15.96
CA GLY A 282 24.36 -3.29 16.88
C GLY A 282 25.43 -4.34 16.65
N LYS A 283 26.35 -4.45 17.60
CA LYS A 283 27.44 -5.43 17.60
C LYS A 283 26.89 -6.85 17.51
N SER A 284 27.72 -7.72 16.90
CA SER A 284 27.74 -9.18 17.07
C SER A 284 27.39 -9.63 18.49
#